data_AF-A0A7S0UMR5-F1
#
_entry.id   AF-A0A7S0UMR5-F1
#
_cell.length_a   1.000
_cell.length_b   1.000
_cell.length_c   1.000
_cell.angle_alpha   90.00
_cell.angle_beta   90.00
_cell.angle_gamma   90.00
#
_symmetry.space_group_name_H-M   'P 1'
#
loop_
_entity.id
_entity.type
_entity.pdbx_description
1 polymer ?
#
loop_
_entity_poly.entity_id
_entity_poly.type
_entity_poly.pdbx_seq_one_letter_code
_entity_poly.pdbx_strand_id
1 'polypeptide(L)'
;MGSLTRKLIKGRRELGERRRKKIHRPDTDNMIPKANLYVFRFMLCAFFAFGIVLSGYAPNKSPKLPEGFCEHGDVTATTGECMCHWQHKDGCVGSKCQYQMGLSFYHYSCEDCKCVKEP
;
A
#
# COMPACT_ATOMS: atom_id res chain seq x y z
N MET A 1 43.09 -54.68 -24.65
CA MET A 1 42.90 -53.39 -23.94
C MET A 1 41.47 -52.83 -23.94
N GLY A 2 40.41 -53.60 -24.26
CA GLY A 2 39.03 -53.06 -24.41
C GLY A 2 38.03 -53.29 -23.25
N SER A 3 38.41 -54.02 -22.19
CA SER A 3 37.47 -54.46 -21.14
C SER A 3 37.34 -53.46 -19.98
N LEU A 4 38.43 -52.82 -19.56
CA LEU A 4 38.45 -51.90 -18.42
C LEU A 4 37.72 -50.58 -18.72
N THR A 5 37.90 -50.05 -19.93
CA THR A 5 37.27 -48.80 -20.38
C THR A 5 35.75 -48.92 -20.47
N ARG A 6 35.23 -50.07 -20.90
CA ARG A 6 33.77 -50.32 -20.91
C ARG A 6 33.18 -50.36 -19.51
N LYS A 7 33.88 -50.95 -18.53
CA LYS A 7 33.42 -50.99 -17.12
C LYS A 7 33.39 -49.59 -16.49
N LEU A 8 34.40 -48.77 -16.74
CA LEU A 8 34.46 -47.40 -16.23
C LEU A 8 33.36 -46.51 -16.84
N ILE A 9 33.09 -46.64 -18.14
CA ILE A 9 32.02 -45.88 -18.81
C ILE A 9 30.63 -46.30 -18.28
N LYS A 10 30.40 -47.61 -18.06
CA LYS A 10 29.15 -48.12 -17.49
C LYS A 10 28.95 -47.64 -16.04
N GLY A 11 29.99 -47.73 -15.20
CA GLY A 11 29.93 -47.23 -13.82
C GLY A 11 29.69 -45.72 -13.74
N ARG A 12 30.25 -44.93 -14.68
CA ARG A 12 30.02 -43.48 -14.76
C ARG A 12 28.59 -43.13 -15.18
N ARG A 13 27.97 -43.91 -16.08
CA ARG A 13 26.55 -43.77 -16.45
C ARG A 13 25.63 -44.10 -15.27
N GLU A 14 25.90 -45.18 -14.54
CA GLU A 14 25.10 -45.58 -13.37
C GLU A 14 25.21 -44.56 -12.21
N LEU A 15 26.40 -43.98 -11.97
CA LEU A 15 26.60 -42.87 -11.01
C LEU A 15 25.89 -41.58 -11.47
N GLY A 16 25.87 -41.30 -12.77
CA GLY A 16 25.14 -40.17 -13.35
C GLY A 16 23.62 -40.31 -13.22
N GLU A 17 23.09 -41.52 -13.41
CA GLU A 17 21.66 -41.82 -13.21
C GLU A 17 21.26 -41.80 -11.73
N ARG A 18 22.11 -42.30 -10.82
CA ARG A 18 21.88 -42.17 -9.36
C ARG A 18 21.87 -40.70 -8.90
N ARG A 19 22.70 -39.82 -9.48
CA ARG A 19 22.63 -38.36 -9.21
C ARG A 19 21.42 -37.68 -9.86
N ARG A 20 20.92 -38.18 -10.98
CA ARG A 20 19.71 -37.66 -11.66
C ARG A 20 18.40 -38.07 -10.99
N LYS A 21 18.39 -39.11 -10.16
CA LYS A 21 17.41 -39.25 -9.06
C LYS A 21 17.72 -38.17 -8.02
N LYS A 22 17.54 -36.90 -8.41
CA LYS A 22 17.35 -35.80 -7.48
C LYS A 22 16.35 -36.28 -6.45
N ILE A 23 16.79 -36.27 -5.21
CA ILE A 23 16.00 -36.54 -4.04
C ILE A 23 14.78 -35.63 -4.12
N HIS A 24 13.63 -36.20 -4.48
CA HIS A 24 12.36 -35.57 -4.20
C HIS A 24 12.28 -35.57 -2.67
N ARG A 25 12.63 -34.43 -2.07
CA ARG A 25 12.41 -34.19 -0.64
C ARG A 25 10.96 -33.69 -0.53
N PRO A 26 10.00 -34.55 -0.15
CA PRO A 26 8.62 -34.11 0.01
C PRO A 26 8.48 -33.03 1.11
N ASP A 27 9.49 -32.91 1.99
CA ASP A 27 9.50 -31.97 3.12
C ASP A 27 9.71 -30.50 2.75
N THR A 28 10.12 -30.18 1.52
CA THR A 28 10.40 -28.78 1.11
C THR A 28 9.42 -28.21 0.10
N ASP A 29 8.48 -29.00 -0.44
CA ASP A 29 7.81 -28.56 -1.66
C ASP A 29 6.62 -27.63 -1.45
N ASN A 30 6.03 -27.51 -0.26
CA ASN A 30 5.22 -26.35 0.15
C ASN A 30 5.05 -26.37 1.68
N MET A 31 5.35 -25.29 2.41
CA MET A 31 4.97 -25.16 3.83
C MET A 31 3.44 -25.21 4.03
N ILE A 32 2.66 -25.14 2.95
CA ILE A 32 1.20 -25.16 2.94
C ILE A 32 0.74 -26.23 1.93
N PRO A 33 -0.06 -27.23 2.32
CA PRO A 33 -0.62 -28.20 1.38
C PRO A 33 -1.32 -27.47 0.24
N LYS A 34 -1.13 -27.89 -1.03
CA LYS A 34 -1.76 -27.22 -2.20
C LYS A 34 -3.29 -27.07 -2.06
N ALA A 35 -3.93 -27.95 -1.31
CA ALA A 35 -5.35 -27.86 -0.95
C ALA A 35 -5.68 -26.60 -0.10
N ASN A 36 -4.79 -26.22 0.81
CA ASN A 36 -4.97 -25.08 1.71
C ASN A 36 -4.62 -23.74 1.03
N LEU A 37 -3.93 -23.76 -0.11
CA LEU A 37 -3.62 -22.55 -0.88
C LEU A 37 -4.90 -21.90 -1.44
N TYR A 38 -5.85 -22.71 -1.91
CA TYR A 38 -7.15 -22.22 -2.39
C TYR A 38 -7.99 -21.65 -1.26
N VAL A 39 -7.99 -22.31 -0.09
CA VAL A 39 -8.68 -21.82 1.12
C VAL A 39 -8.07 -20.50 1.59
N PHE A 40 -6.74 -20.40 1.63
CA PHE A 40 -6.03 -19.17 1.99
C PHE A 40 -6.35 -18.02 1.04
N ARG A 41 -6.35 -18.28 -0.28
CA ARG A 41 -6.74 -17.28 -1.30
C ARG A 41 -8.19 -16.84 -1.14
N PHE A 42 -9.11 -17.78 -0.89
CA PHE A 42 -10.51 -17.47 -0.67
C PHE A 42 -10.72 -16.61 0.59
N MET A 43 -10.05 -16.95 1.70
CA MET A 43 -10.09 -16.17 2.94
C MET A 43 -9.56 -14.75 2.74
N LEU A 44 -8.49 -14.61 1.96
CA LEU A 44 -7.89 -13.31 1.65
C LEU A 44 -8.82 -12.47 0.78
N CYS A 45 -9.41 -13.05 -0.28
CA CYS A 45 -10.45 -12.37 -1.08
C CYS A 45 -11.67 -11.96 -0.26
N ALA A 46 -12.16 -12.83 0.63
CA ALA A 46 -13.28 -12.51 1.52
C ALA A 46 -12.92 -11.34 2.46
N PHE A 47 -11.73 -11.35 3.06
CA PHE A 47 -11.28 -10.26 3.93
C PHE A 47 -11.28 -8.89 3.22
N PHE A 48 -10.77 -8.80 1.98
CA PHE A 48 -10.81 -7.55 1.21
C PHE A 48 -12.21 -7.17 0.74
N ALA A 49 -13.08 -8.12 0.41
CA ALA A 49 -14.46 -7.83 0.02
C ALA A 49 -15.29 -7.26 1.18
N PHE A 50 -15.12 -7.78 2.40
CA PHE A 50 -15.84 -7.29 3.58
C PHE A 50 -15.18 -6.07 4.25
N GLY A 51 -13.85 -5.92 4.15
CA GLY A 51 -13.11 -4.81 4.77
C GLY A 51 -13.46 -3.43 4.19
N ILE A 52 -13.84 -3.36 2.91
CA ILE A 52 -14.20 -2.09 2.24
C ILE A 52 -15.48 -1.49 2.85
N VAL A 53 -16.40 -2.31 3.37
CA VAL A 53 -17.71 -1.85 3.87
C VAL A 53 -17.61 -1.15 5.24
N LEU A 54 -16.56 -1.41 6.02
CA LEU A 54 -16.35 -0.78 7.34
C LEU A 54 -15.64 0.58 7.26
N SER A 55 -15.10 0.95 6.10
CA SER A 55 -14.54 2.28 5.87
C SER A 55 -15.71 3.22 5.63
N GLY A 56 -16.29 3.75 6.71
CA GLY A 56 -17.49 4.58 6.66
C GLY A 56 -17.44 5.60 5.52
N TYR A 57 -18.54 5.72 4.78
CA TYR A 57 -18.68 6.68 3.69
C TYR A 57 -18.33 8.08 4.21
N ALA A 58 -17.55 8.81 3.41
CA ALA A 58 -17.29 10.21 3.66
C ALA A 58 -18.62 10.96 3.90
N PRO A 59 -18.71 11.81 4.94
CA PRO A 59 -19.95 12.52 5.21
C PRO A 59 -20.33 13.38 4.01
N ASN A 60 -21.55 13.19 3.50
CA ASN A 60 -22.08 13.95 2.36
C ASN A 60 -22.46 15.40 2.70
N LYS A 61 -22.30 15.81 3.96
CA LYS A 61 -22.65 17.14 4.43
C LYS A 61 -21.37 17.86 4.85
N SER A 62 -21.06 18.93 4.13
CA SER A 62 -20.04 19.89 4.55
C SER A 62 -20.43 20.54 5.88
N PRO A 63 -19.46 20.77 6.78
CA PRO A 63 -19.71 21.46 8.04
C PRO A 63 -20.17 22.89 7.78
N LYS A 64 -20.97 23.44 8.70
CA LYS A 64 -21.36 24.86 8.66
C LYS A 64 -20.16 25.70 9.05
N LEU A 65 -19.56 26.37 8.08
CA LEU A 65 -18.39 27.23 8.26
C LEU A 65 -18.82 28.71 8.27
N PRO A 66 -18.08 29.59 8.97
CA PRO A 66 -18.38 31.02 8.95
C PRO A 66 -18.20 31.59 7.52
N GLU A 67 -18.98 32.64 7.21
CA GLU A 67 -18.84 33.33 5.92
C GLU A 67 -17.43 33.92 5.79
N GLY A 68 -16.80 33.74 4.62
CA GLY A 68 -15.43 34.19 4.39
C GLY A 68 -14.35 33.37 5.09
N PHE A 69 -14.67 32.21 5.65
CA PHE A 69 -13.69 31.34 6.34
C PHE A 69 -12.43 31.03 5.52
N CYS A 70 -12.58 30.85 4.21
CA CYS A 70 -11.54 30.41 3.30
C CYS A 70 -11.37 31.42 2.16
N GLU A 71 -10.78 32.56 2.47
CA GLU A 71 -10.43 33.57 1.47
C GLU A 71 -9.11 33.17 0.79
N HIS A 72 -9.08 33.08 -0.55
CA HIS A 72 -7.93 32.56 -1.33
C HIS A 72 -7.63 31.05 -1.17
N GLY A 73 -8.67 30.25 -0.94
CA GLY A 73 -8.56 28.79 -0.89
C GLY A 73 -9.87 28.08 -1.22
N ASP A 74 -9.84 26.75 -1.10
CA ASP A 74 -10.99 25.87 -1.28
C ASP A 74 -11.29 25.10 0.00
N VAL A 75 -12.57 25.00 0.35
CA VAL A 75 -13.03 24.25 1.52
C VAL A 75 -13.16 22.77 1.19
N THR A 76 -12.57 21.91 2.01
CA THR A 76 -12.74 20.46 1.91
C THR A 76 -14.14 20.05 2.37
N ALA A 77 -14.84 19.28 1.53
CA ALA A 77 -16.22 18.88 1.81
C ALA A 77 -16.37 17.98 3.05
N THR A 78 -15.33 17.22 3.39
CA THR A 78 -15.40 16.15 4.41
C THR A 78 -14.81 16.57 5.75
N THR A 79 -13.73 17.35 5.76
CA THR A 79 -13.02 17.76 6.98
C THR A 79 -13.31 19.20 7.39
N GLY A 80 -13.86 20.04 6.49
CA GLY A 80 -14.10 21.46 6.79
C GLY A 80 -12.82 22.26 6.95
N GLU A 81 -11.76 21.84 6.28
CA GLU A 81 -10.48 22.53 6.24
C GLU A 81 -10.45 23.48 5.05
N CYS A 82 -9.75 24.60 5.20
CA CYS A 82 -9.46 25.50 4.10
C CYS A 82 -8.11 25.13 3.52
N MET A 83 -8.07 24.68 2.27
CA MET A 83 -6.85 24.46 1.50
C MET A 83 -6.49 25.71 0.72
N CYS A 84 -5.30 26.25 0.95
CA CYS A 84 -4.85 27.46 0.28
C CYS A 84 -4.49 27.20 -1.18
N HIS A 85 -4.81 28.16 -2.06
CA HIS A 85 -4.41 28.11 -3.47
C HIS A 85 -2.89 28.16 -3.62
N TRP A 86 -2.23 28.99 -2.81
CA TRP A 86 -0.78 29.00 -2.74
C TRP A 86 -0.27 27.84 -1.88
N GLN A 87 0.09 26.73 -2.53
CA GLN A 87 0.56 25.49 -1.89
C GLN A 87 2.06 25.54 -1.53
N HIS A 88 2.47 26.59 -0.82
CA HIS A 88 3.82 26.74 -0.29
C HIS A 88 3.79 26.84 1.24
N LYS A 89 4.90 26.60 1.92
CA LYS A 89 5.00 26.70 3.39
C LYS A 89 4.52 28.04 3.96
N ASP A 90 4.61 29.10 3.15
CA ASP A 90 4.21 30.47 3.50
C ASP A 90 2.79 30.82 3.00
N GLY A 91 2.11 29.87 2.37
CA GLY A 91 0.75 29.99 1.83
C GLY A 91 -0.36 30.11 2.86
N CYS A 92 -0.06 29.77 4.12
CA CYS A 92 -0.97 29.93 5.25
C CYS A 92 -0.25 30.69 6.36
N VAL A 93 -0.92 31.69 6.94
CA VAL A 93 -0.43 32.46 8.08
C VAL A 93 -1.41 32.34 9.24
N GLY A 94 -0.90 32.02 10.42
CA GLY A 94 -1.69 31.85 11.65
C GLY A 94 -1.08 30.84 12.61
N SER A 95 -1.65 30.74 13.81
CA SER A 95 -1.15 29.89 14.89
C SER A 95 -1.21 28.39 14.60
N LYS A 96 -2.19 27.93 13.81
CA LYS A 96 -2.45 26.51 13.51
C LYS A 96 -2.42 26.17 12.03
N CYS A 97 -1.67 26.93 11.23
CA CYS A 97 -1.44 26.57 9.83
C CYS A 97 -0.67 25.25 9.72
N GLN A 98 -1.11 24.39 8.82
CA GLN A 98 -0.47 23.11 8.55
C GLN A 98 0.10 23.10 7.13
N TYR A 99 1.30 22.54 7.01
CA TYR A 99 1.92 22.23 5.73
C TYR A 99 2.30 20.76 5.71
N GLN A 100 1.53 19.95 4.99
CA GLN A 100 1.77 18.51 4.87
C GLN A 100 1.55 18.07 3.43
N MET A 101 2.38 17.13 2.96
CA MET A 101 2.27 16.56 1.61
C MET A 101 2.34 17.60 0.48
N GLY A 102 2.99 18.74 0.71
CA GLY A 102 3.05 19.84 -0.26
C GLY A 102 1.81 20.75 -0.27
N LEU A 103 0.90 20.60 0.69
CA LEU A 103 -0.34 21.36 0.77
C LEU A 103 -0.32 22.27 2.00
N SER A 104 -0.72 23.52 1.82
CA SER A 104 -0.96 24.47 2.92
C SER A 104 -2.44 24.55 3.23
N PHE A 105 -2.81 24.29 4.48
CA PHE A 105 -4.21 24.29 4.89
C PHE A 105 -4.35 24.61 6.38
N TYR A 106 -5.57 24.95 6.78
CA TYR A 106 -5.93 25.12 8.18
C TYR A 106 -7.34 24.62 8.46
N HIS A 107 -7.57 24.22 9.71
CA HIS A 107 -8.86 23.71 10.17
C HIS A 107 -9.76 24.84 10.66
N TYR A 108 -11.08 24.67 10.58
CA TYR A 108 -12.07 25.69 10.99
C TYR A 108 -11.99 26.13 12.46
N SER A 109 -11.31 25.35 13.29
CA SER A 109 -10.99 25.69 14.67
C SER A 109 -9.90 26.76 14.81
N CYS A 110 -9.31 27.21 13.71
CA CYS A 110 -8.31 28.29 13.70
C CYS A 110 -8.99 29.60 13.32
N GLU A 111 -9.12 30.52 14.28
CA GLU A 111 -9.76 31.82 14.08
C GLU A 111 -8.78 32.87 13.51
N ASP A 112 -7.48 32.68 13.71
CA ASP A 112 -6.42 33.60 13.26
C ASP A 112 -5.72 33.13 11.97
N CYS A 113 -6.11 31.97 11.43
CA CYS A 113 -5.53 31.43 10.21
C CYS A 113 -6.16 32.05 8.96
N LYS A 114 -5.32 32.33 7.96
CA LYS A 114 -5.73 32.82 6.65
C LYS A 114 -4.81 32.32 5.55
N CYS A 115 -5.36 32.11 4.36
CA CYS A 115 -4.54 31.87 3.18
C CYS A 115 -3.95 33.17 2.64
N VAL A 116 -2.73 33.07 2.14
CA VAL A 116 -2.03 34.18 1.51
C VAL A 116 -2.17 34.04 0.00
N LYS A 117 -2.41 35.15 -0.68
CA LYS A 117 -2.46 35.19 -2.14
C LYS A 117 -1.07 34.87 -2.71
N GLU A 118 -1.04 34.11 -3.80
CA GLU A 118 0.19 33.82 -4.53
C GLU A 118 0.87 35.12 -5.01
N PRO A 119 2.20 35.28 -4.81
CA PRO A 119 2.95 36.47 -5.18
C PRO A 119 3.12 36.69 -6.69
#